data_AF-A0A2H6J803-F1
#
_entry.id   AF-A0A2H6J803-F1
#
_cell.length_a   1.000
_cell.length_b   1.000
_cell.length_c   1.000
_cell.angle_alpha   90.00
_cell.angle_beta   90.00
_cell.angle_gamma   90.00
#
_symmetry.space_group_name_H-M   'P 1'
#
loop_
_entity.id
_entity.type
_entity.pdbx_description
1 polymer ?
#
loop_
_entity_poly.entity_id
_entity_poly.type
_entity_poly.pdbx_seq_one_letter_code
_entity_poly.pdbx_strand_id
1 'polypeptide(L)'
;MAESDIPVDLFNPGQVFACLGFLEAADILLGDAEGGFDWCDEGDVRFCLRAKDDKNPFAVVLAFLAEAEIKRFGPVGYADPPSKKGKGSLAQHDSDGDDEPDSESEAKGSVIDLSETFCAGKGDRMTLPIRISSGNQHIVELDHWADGSGRETFKLYSGNRSADSVARAMLKGVRRKPSKKQRQNNQPGDLKSRGLTQLWDEDHRKLTEDPLNVLTPIGGSFNFDPRGTWTAIDAGYSPNDQKPKHGVESSPVVEFLAAWGLEHARPKLFRDRQVRYAAWGMVLSPILARVALTGSIPSLSIRRFHFVLGSSGKNKIVTFAEEDI
;
A
#
# COMPACT_ATOMS: atom_id res chain seq x y z
N MET A 1 15.26 21.06 11.60
CA MET A 1 15.44 20.07 10.53
C MET A 1 16.06 18.83 11.13
N ALA A 2 15.21 17.89 11.51
CA ALA A 2 15.62 16.57 11.96
C ALA A 2 15.96 15.70 10.76
N GLU A 3 16.94 14.84 10.94
CA GLU A 3 17.38 13.84 9.99
C GLU A 3 17.31 12.48 10.67
N SER A 4 16.83 11.49 9.93
CA SER A 4 16.77 10.10 10.38
C SER A 4 16.91 9.19 9.17
N ASP A 5 17.21 7.93 9.42
CA ASP A 5 17.39 6.94 8.38
C ASP A 5 16.82 5.59 8.81
N ILE A 6 16.48 4.77 7.82
CA ILE A 6 15.92 3.42 8.00
C ILE A 6 16.62 2.44 7.06
N PRO A 7 16.76 1.15 7.43
CA PRO A 7 17.29 0.14 6.53
C PRO A 7 16.36 -0.08 5.33
N VAL A 8 16.94 -0.33 4.16
CA VAL A 8 16.18 -0.56 2.92
C VAL A 8 16.87 -1.58 2.02
N ASP A 9 16.09 -2.51 1.48
CA ASP A 9 16.51 -3.45 0.44
C ASP A 9 16.22 -2.86 -0.94
N LEU A 10 17.28 -2.48 -1.67
CA LEU A 10 17.14 -1.94 -3.03
C LEU A 10 16.67 -2.98 -4.05
N PHE A 11 16.71 -4.27 -3.75
CA PHE A 11 16.16 -5.34 -4.61
C PHE A 11 14.67 -5.57 -4.34
N ASN A 12 14.10 -4.96 -3.29
CA ASN A 12 12.67 -4.94 -3.05
C ASN A 12 12.07 -3.63 -3.62
N PRO A 13 11.43 -3.64 -4.81
CA PRO A 13 10.86 -2.43 -5.40
C PRO A 13 9.81 -1.78 -4.51
N GLY A 14 9.04 -2.58 -3.75
CA GLY A 14 8.08 -2.06 -2.78
C GLY A 14 8.72 -1.18 -1.73
N GLN A 15 9.87 -1.60 -1.18
CA GLN A 15 10.60 -0.82 -0.19
C GLN A 15 11.13 0.50 -0.76
N VAL A 16 11.66 0.48 -1.99
CA VAL A 16 12.14 1.69 -2.68
C VAL A 16 10.99 2.67 -2.94
N PHE A 17 9.83 2.17 -3.38
CA PHE A 17 8.64 3.01 -3.57
C PHE A 17 8.09 3.53 -2.24
N ALA A 18 8.16 2.73 -1.17
CA ALA A 18 7.76 3.16 0.17
C ALA A 18 8.67 4.26 0.72
N CYS A 19 9.98 4.24 0.42
CA CYS A 19 10.89 5.34 0.74
C CYS A 19 10.46 6.65 0.06
N LEU A 20 10.07 6.58 -1.23
CA LEU A 20 9.46 7.74 -1.89
C LEU A 20 8.15 8.15 -1.22
N GLY A 21 7.31 7.20 -0.80
CA GLY A 21 6.09 7.48 -0.04
C GLY A 21 6.36 8.21 1.29
N PHE A 22 7.40 7.81 2.02
CA PHE A 22 7.84 8.52 3.22
C PHE A 22 8.28 9.94 2.92
N LEU A 23 9.04 10.15 1.83
CA LEU A 23 9.46 11.48 1.40
C LEU A 23 8.26 12.38 1.05
N GLU A 24 7.32 11.88 0.25
CA GLU A 24 6.09 12.60 -0.12
C GLU A 24 5.24 12.94 1.11
N ALA A 25 5.06 11.96 2.02
CA ALA A 25 4.29 12.14 3.24
C ALA A 25 4.94 13.14 4.20
N ALA A 26 6.26 13.06 4.38
CA ALA A 26 6.99 13.98 5.23
C ALA A 26 6.95 15.40 4.67
N ASP A 27 7.03 15.60 3.34
CA ASP A 27 6.91 16.94 2.75
C ASP A 27 5.53 17.55 3.00
N ILE A 28 4.46 16.75 2.89
CA ILE A 28 3.10 17.20 3.17
C ILE A 28 2.92 17.56 4.65
N LEU A 29 3.42 16.71 5.57
CA LEU A 29 3.16 16.83 7.00
C LEU A 29 4.10 17.79 7.74
N LEU A 30 5.35 17.88 7.29
CA LEU A 30 6.43 18.61 7.97
C LEU A 30 6.99 19.76 7.13
N GLY A 31 6.85 19.69 5.80
CA GLY A 31 7.38 20.67 4.86
C GLY A 31 8.90 20.58 4.66
N ASP A 32 9.34 21.05 3.49
CA ASP A 32 10.75 21.13 3.08
C ASP A 32 11.47 19.78 3.28
N ALA A 33 10.82 18.68 2.89
CA ALA A 33 11.42 17.35 3.06
C ALA A 33 12.41 17.02 1.94
N GLU A 34 13.46 16.29 2.27
CA GLU A 34 14.43 15.77 1.32
C GLU A 34 14.83 14.35 1.70
N GLY A 35 14.97 13.48 0.71
CA GLY A 35 15.29 12.07 0.93
C GLY A 35 16.25 11.51 -0.11
N GLY A 36 17.02 10.50 0.28
CA GLY A 36 18.00 9.85 -0.58
C GLY A 36 18.46 8.52 -0.03
N PHE A 37 19.01 7.68 -0.90
CA PHE A 37 19.54 6.39 -0.49
C PHE A 37 21.03 6.52 -0.24
N ASP A 38 21.48 5.93 0.86
CA ASP A 38 22.89 5.71 1.15
C ASP A 38 23.20 4.21 0.97
N TRP A 39 24.00 3.92 -0.04
CA TRP A 39 24.50 2.58 -0.34
C TRP A 39 26.04 2.53 -0.30
N CYS A 40 26.67 3.44 0.44
CA CYS A 40 28.12 3.42 0.61
C CYS A 40 28.59 2.14 1.31
N ASP A 41 27.75 1.57 2.17
CA ASP A 41 27.89 0.21 2.71
C ASP A 41 26.89 -0.73 2.03
N GLU A 42 27.37 -1.70 1.26
CA GLU A 42 26.52 -2.68 0.58
C GLU A 42 25.77 -3.61 1.57
N GLY A 43 26.28 -3.77 2.79
CA GLY A 43 25.68 -4.61 3.84
C GLY A 43 24.64 -3.90 4.70
N ASP A 44 24.59 -2.57 4.66
CA ASP A 44 23.66 -1.72 5.42
C ASP A 44 23.23 -0.54 4.57
N VAL A 45 22.45 -0.83 3.52
CA VAL A 45 21.86 0.20 2.68
C VAL A 45 20.72 0.88 3.43
N ARG A 46 20.73 2.21 3.45
CA ARG A 46 19.78 3.02 4.23
C ARG A 46 19.07 4.04 3.36
N PHE A 47 17.87 4.44 3.77
CA PHE A 47 17.18 5.59 3.22
C PHE A 47 17.17 6.72 4.25
N CYS A 48 17.83 7.83 3.92
CA CYS A 48 17.90 9.02 4.75
C CYS A 48 16.75 9.96 4.40
N LEU A 49 16.12 10.52 5.42
CA LEU A 49 15.01 11.47 5.29
C LEU A 49 15.19 12.61 6.30
N ARG A 50 15.07 13.83 5.81
CA ARG A 50 15.06 15.05 6.63
C ARG A 50 13.89 15.95 6.25
N ALA A 51 13.38 16.70 7.21
CA ALA A 51 12.29 17.66 7.02
C ALA A 51 12.39 18.81 8.01
N LYS A 52 11.68 19.91 7.76
CA LYS A 52 11.84 21.20 8.48
C LYS A 52 11.79 21.12 10.00
N ASP A 53 10.85 20.34 10.55
CA ASP A 53 10.59 20.16 11.99
C ASP A 53 11.80 19.50 12.71
N ASP A 54 11.76 19.40 14.05
CA ASP A 54 12.76 18.73 14.89
C ASP A 54 12.40 17.28 15.25
N LYS A 55 11.24 16.82 14.78
CA LYS A 55 10.75 15.45 14.99
C LYS A 55 11.30 14.47 13.96
N ASN A 56 11.48 13.22 14.37
CA ASN A 56 11.80 12.13 13.45
C ASN A 56 10.70 12.02 12.36
N PRO A 57 11.03 12.21 11.07
CA PRO A 57 10.04 12.24 10.00
C PRO A 57 9.32 10.90 9.79
N PHE A 58 9.99 9.76 10.01
CA PHE A 58 9.36 8.44 9.93
C PHE A 58 8.30 8.27 11.01
N ALA A 59 8.63 8.64 12.26
CA ALA A 59 7.69 8.55 13.38
C ALA A 59 6.43 9.40 13.14
N VAL A 60 6.58 10.61 12.58
CA VAL A 60 5.45 11.49 12.26
C VAL A 60 4.55 10.87 11.19
N VAL A 61 5.13 10.37 10.10
CA VAL A 61 4.36 9.72 9.02
C VAL A 61 3.63 8.48 9.52
N LEU A 62 4.30 7.64 10.31
CA LEU A 62 3.72 6.41 10.85
C LEU A 62 2.61 6.71 11.86
N ALA A 63 2.78 7.71 12.73
CA ALA A 63 1.73 8.17 13.64
C ALA A 63 0.51 8.69 12.88
N PHE A 64 0.73 9.51 11.84
CA PHE A 64 -0.33 9.99 10.96
C PHE A 64 -1.14 8.83 10.35
N LEU A 65 -0.45 7.84 9.79
CA LEU A 65 -1.11 6.68 9.18
C LEU A 65 -1.80 5.77 10.20
N ALA A 66 -1.25 5.63 11.42
CA ALA A 66 -1.88 4.86 12.49
C ALA A 66 -3.23 5.46 12.90
N GLU A 67 -3.33 6.79 12.91
CA GLU A 67 -4.55 7.52 13.27
C GLU A 67 -5.48 7.76 12.07
N ALA A 68 -4.98 7.68 10.84
CA ALA A 68 -5.69 8.08 9.62
C ALA A 68 -7.10 7.47 9.48
N GLU A 69 -8.06 8.32 9.17
CA GLU A 69 -9.37 7.94 8.63
C GLU A 69 -9.25 7.79 7.12
N ILE A 70 -9.92 6.77 6.58
CA ILE A 70 -9.96 6.51 5.13
C ILE A 70 -11.36 6.82 4.65
N LYS A 71 -11.48 7.52 3.54
CA LYS A 71 -12.72 7.69 2.77
C LYS A 71 -12.46 7.39 1.32
N ARG A 72 -13.43 6.78 0.62
CA ARG A 72 -13.41 6.70 -0.83
C ARG A 72 -14.12 7.91 -1.42
N PHE A 73 -13.69 8.37 -2.58
CA PHE A 73 -14.37 9.46 -3.28
C PHE A 73 -14.65 9.11 -4.74
N GLY A 74 -15.73 9.67 -5.26
CA GLY A 74 -16.20 9.46 -6.62
C GLY A 74 -16.69 10.75 -7.29
N PRO A 75 -16.96 10.72 -8.61
CA PRO A 75 -17.47 11.90 -9.30
C PRO A 75 -18.87 12.25 -8.81
N VAL A 76 -19.24 13.54 -8.85
CA VAL A 76 -20.61 13.99 -8.57
C VAL A 76 -21.62 13.16 -9.39
N GLY A 77 -22.68 12.70 -8.73
CA GLY A 77 -23.70 11.83 -9.33
C GLY A 77 -23.37 10.34 -9.30
N TYR A 78 -22.20 9.94 -8.78
CA TYR A 78 -21.88 8.55 -8.53
C TYR A 78 -22.75 7.99 -7.40
N ALA A 79 -23.26 6.78 -7.61
CA ALA A 79 -23.88 5.96 -6.59
C ALA A 79 -23.36 4.53 -6.75
N ASP A 80 -23.17 3.82 -5.63
CA ASP A 80 -22.79 2.42 -5.70
C ASP A 80 -23.86 1.62 -6.46
N PRO A 81 -23.46 0.78 -7.43
CA PRO A 81 -24.41 -0.08 -8.11
C PRO A 81 -25.05 -1.05 -7.10
N PRO A 82 -26.36 -1.37 -7.27
CA PRO A 82 -27.05 -2.26 -6.36
C PRO A 82 -26.36 -3.63 -6.31
N SER A 83 -26.20 -4.18 -5.11
CA SER A 83 -25.59 -5.50 -4.94
C SER A 83 -26.39 -6.54 -5.71
N LYS A 84 -25.76 -7.26 -6.64
CA LYS A 84 -26.39 -8.42 -7.29
C LYS A 84 -26.71 -9.46 -6.20
N LYS A 85 -27.98 -9.55 -5.79
CA LYS A 85 -28.47 -10.72 -5.02
C LYS A 85 -28.25 -11.94 -5.91
N GLY A 86 -27.46 -12.91 -5.43
CA GLY A 86 -27.16 -14.13 -6.17
C GLY A 86 -28.44 -14.81 -6.66
N LYS A 87 -28.51 -15.10 -7.96
CA LYS A 87 -29.46 -16.10 -8.48
C LYS A 87 -29.04 -17.44 -7.88
N GLY A 88 -29.96 -18.10 -7.18
CA GLY A 88 -29.70 -19.32 -6.44
C GLY A 88 -29.08 -20.42 -7.29
N SER A 89 -27.98 -20.98 -6.79
CA SER A 89 -27.57 -22.35 -7.09
C SER A 89 -28.11 -23.24 -5.98
N LEU A 90 -28.99 -24.17 -6.36
CA LEU A 90 -29.50 -25.21 -5.48
C LEU A 90 -28.36 -26.07 -4.92
N ALA A 91 -28.53 -26.41 -3.65
CA ALA A 91 -28.00 -27.55 -2.90
C ALA A 91 -26.92 -28.42 -3.58
N GLN A 92 -25.70 -28.34 -3.06
CA GLN A 92 -24.80 -29.49 -2.96
C GLN A 92 -23.83 -29.30 -1.79
N HIS A 93 -24.00 -30.19 -0.80
CA HIS A 93 -23.08 -30.67 0.23
C HIS A 93 -22.26 -29.68 1.07
N ASP A 94 -22.53 -29.73 2.38
CA ASP A 94 -21.69 -29.23 3.47
C ASP A 94 -20.24 -29.74 3.33
N SER A 95 -19.36 -28.89 2.83
CA SER A 95 -17.96 -28.83 3.23
C SER A 95 -17.74 -27.41 3.72
N ASP A 96 -17.31 -27.25 4.98
CA ASP A 96 -17.03 -25.99 5.68
C ASP A 96 -16.27 -24.99 4.80
N GLY A 97 -17.04 -24.21 4.04
CA GLY A 97 -16.57 -23.35 2.98
C GLY A 97 -16.29 -21.94 3.49
N ASP A 98 -15.12 -21.45 3.13
CA ASP A 98 -14.90 -20.11 2.59
C ASP A 98 -15.58 -18.94 3.32
N ASP A 99 -15.18 -18.71 4.56
CA ASP A 99 -15.17 -17.37 5.14
C ASP A 99 -13.87 -16.63 4.70
N GLU A 100 -13.72 -16.36 3.39
CA GLU A 100 -13.12 -15.07 3.01
C GLU A 100 -13.97 -14.03 3.75
N PRO A 101 -13.41 -13.27 4.71
CA PRO A 101 -14.21 -12.32 5.42
C PRO A 101 -14.78 -11.38 4.37
N ASP A 102 -16.10 -11.21 4.38
CA ASP A 102 -16.79 -10.12 3.68
C ASP A 102 -16.18 -8.78 4.16
N SER A 103 -15.01 -8.41 3.66
CA SER A 103 -14.52 -7.03 3.67
C SER A 103 -15.48 -6.16 2.85
N GLU A 104 -16.31 -6.78 2.00
CA GLU A 104 -17.50 -6.19 1.40
C GLU A 104 -18.54 -5.70 2.43
N SER A 105 -18.58 -6.24 3.65
CA SER A 105 -19.57 -5.82 4.66
C SER A 105 -19.22 -4.52 5.38
N GLU A 106 -17.93 -4.15 5.46
CA GLU A 106 -17.49 -2.87 6.02
C GLU A 106 -17.53 -1.74 4.97
N ALA A 107 -17.26 -2.04 3.69
CA ALA A 107 -17.38 -1.03 2.62
C ALA A 107 -18.82 -0.53 2.40
N LYS A 108 -19.83 -1.34 2.76
CA LYS A 108 -21.27 -1.02 2.60
C LYS A 108 -21.78 0.16 3.43
N GLY A 109 -20.99 0.69 4.38
CA GLY A 109 -21.32 1.86 5.18
C GLY A 109 -20.35 3.03 5.05
N SER A 110 -19.34 2.93 4.18
CA SER A 110 -18.35 4.01 4.00
C SER A 110 -19.00 5.20 3.29
N VAL A 111 -18.94 6.36 3.93
CA VAL A 111 -19.34 7.64 3.35
C VAL A 111 -18.49 7.87 2.09
N ILE A 112 -19.15 8.06 0.95
CA ILE A 112 -18.49 8.43 -0.30
C ILE A 112 -18.46 9.94 -0.35
N ASP A 113 -17.26 10.51 -0.44
CA ASP A 113 -17.14 11.93 -0.75
C ASP A 113 -17.32 12.12 -2.26
N LEU A 114 -18.15 13.09 -2.66
CA LEU A 114 -18.33 13.43 -4.05
C LEU A 114 -17.39 14.57 -4.44
N SER A 115 -16.78 14.46 -5.61
CA SER A 115 -15.84 15.43 -6.14
C SER A 115 -16.29 15.94 -7.51
N GLU A 116 -16.22 17.25 -7.73
CA GLU A 116 -16.47 17.86 -9.04
C GLU A 116 -15.39 17.47 -10.06
N THR A 117 -14.16 17.32 -9.59
CA THR A 117 -13.01 16.84 -10.36
C THR A 117 -12.76 15.36 -10.07
N PHE A 118 -12.66 14.55 -11.13
CA PHE A 118 -12.39 13.13 -11.02
C PHE A 118 -11.50 12.68 -12.18
N CYS A 119 -10.38 12.01 -11.88
CA CYS A 119 -9.34 11.69 -12.86
C CYS A 119 -9.80 10.70 -13.94
N ALA A 120 -10.65 9.74 -13.58
CA ALA A 120 -11.25 8.82 -14.55
C ALA A 120 -12.54 9.41 -15.14
N GLY A 121 -12.91 8.99 -16.37
CA GLY A 121 -14.16 9.45 -16.99
C GLY A 121 -15.45 8.95 -16.30
N LYS A 122 -15.37 7.88 -15.49
CA LYS A 122 -16.48 7.31 -14.71
C LYS A 122 -15.94 6.66 -13.43
N GLY A 123 -16.74 6.70 -12.36
CA GLY A 123 -16.45 5.96 -11.14
C GLY A 123 -16.68 4.46 -11.32
N ASP A 124 -15.77 3.64 -10.82
CA ASP A 124 -15.93 2.19 -10.63
C ASP A 124 -15.69 1.87 -9.16
N ARG A 125 -16.64 1.16 -8.54
CA ARG A 125 -16.64 0.82 -7.10
C ARG A 125 -15.31 0.22 -6.65
N MET A 126 -14.69 -0.56 -7.53
CA MET A 126 -13.49 -1.33 -7.22
C MET A 126 -12.20 -0.53 -7.43
N THR A 127 -12.27 0.65 -8.06
CA THR A 127 -11.12 1.52 -8.34
C THR A 127 -11.29 2.93 -7.81
N LEU A 128 -12.39 3.23 -7.09
CA LEU A 128 -12.56 4.55 -6.48
C LEU A 128 -11.29 4.94 -5.69
N PRO A 129 -10.71 6.11 -5.97
CA PRO A 129 -9.66 6.73 -5.17
C PRO A 129 -10.00 6.81 -3.70
N ILE A 130 -8.96 6.99 -2.88
CA ILE A 130 -9.10 7.16 -1.44
C ILE A 130 -8.52 8.49 -1.00
N ARG A 131 -9.13 9.05 0.04
CA ARG A 131 -8.63 10.14 0.86
C ARG A 131 -8.23 9.60 2.21
N ILE A 132 -7.08 10.05 2.69
CA ILE A 132 -6.63 9.83 4.05
C ILE A 132 -6.48 11.16 4.77
N SER A 133 -6.90 11.19 6.03
CA SER A 133 -6.82 12.36 6.90
C SER A 133 -6.70 11.91 8.34
N SER A 134 -5.97 12.64 9.18
CA SER A 134 -5.98 12.43 10.64
C SER A 134 -6.44 13.71 11.33
N GLY A 135 -7.55 13.67 12.06
CA GLY A 135 -8.12 14.85 12.73
C GLY A 135 -8.34 16.06 11.80
N ASN A 136 -7.93 17.26 12.23
CA ASN A 136 -7.98 18.50 11.44
C ASN A 136 -6.71 18.73 10.60
N GLN A 137 -5.92 17.69 10.32
CA GLN A 137 -4.67 17.81 9.57
C GLN A 137 -4.92 17.80 8.04
N HIS A 138 -3.84 17.53 7.31
CA HIS A 138 -3.80 17.41 5.86
C HIS A 138 -4.73 16.30 5.34
N ILE A 139 -5.38 16.57 4.20
CA ILE A 139 -6.08 15.57 3.40
C ILE A 139 -5.14 15.17 2.27
N VAL A 140 -4.86 13.88 2.15
CA VAL A 140 -4.06 13.31 1.08
C VAL A 140 -4.94 12.46 0.20
N GLU A 141 -4.86 12.68 -1.11
CA GLU A 141 -5.57 11.91 -2.13
C GLU A 141 -4.61 10.89 -2.74
N LEU A 142 -5.09 9.64 -2.87
CA LEU A 142 -4.40 8.58 -3.60
C LEU A 142 -5.32 8.09 -4.71
N ASP A 143 -4.95 8.39 -5.95
CA ASP A 143 -5.78 8.19 -7.13
C ASP A 143 -5.05 7.56 -8.32
N HIS A 144 -3.75 7.30 -8.25
CA HIS A 144 -2.97 6.90 -9.43
C HIS A 144 -3.47 5.64 -10.15
N TRP A 145 -4.21 4.76 -9.47
CA TRP A 145 -4.85 3.57 -10.07
C TRP A 145 -6.17 3.88 -10.82
N ALA A 146 -6.71 5.08 -10.64
CA ALA A 146 -7.85 5.65 -11.34
C ALA A 146 -7.45 6.74 -12.34
N ASP A 147 -6.16 6.84 -12.67
CA ASP A 147 -5.64 7.77 -13.66
C ASP A 147 -6.27 7.53 -15.05
N GLY A 148 -7.00 8.53 -15.55
CA GLY A 148 -7.66 8.52 -16.86
C GLY A 148 -6.82 9.07 -18.00
N SER A 149 -5.54 9.44 -17.76
CA SER A 149 -4.67 10.11 -18.74
C SER A 149 -4.19 9.23 -19.91
N GLY A 150 -4.65 7.98 -20.00
CA GLY A 150 -4.24 7.01 -21.03
C GLY A 150 -2.89 6.34 -20.75
N ARG A 151 -2.19 6.75 -19.68
CA ARG A 151 -1.01 6.05 -19.16
C ARG A 151 -1.42 4.69 -18.58
N GLU A 152 -0.51 3.73 -18.58
CA GLU A 152 -0.78 2.45 -17.93
C GLU A 152 -1.00 2.68 -16.43
N THR A 153 -2.15 2.24 -15.93
CA THR A 153 -2.45 2.31 -14.50
C THR A 153 -1.59 1.28 -13.80
N PHE A 154 -0.73 1.72 -12.87
CA PHE A 154 0.08 0.84 -12.04
C PHE A 154 -0.76 0.18 -10.93
N LYS A 155 -1.99 -0.21 -11.28
CA LYS A 155 -2.94 -0.89 -10.39
C LYS A 155 -2.61 -2.37 -10.34
N LEU A 156 -2.18 -2.85 -9.18
CA LEU A 156 -1.76 -4.25 -9.03
C LEU A 156 -2.82 -5.14 -8.34
N TYR A 157 -3.72 -4.56 -7.55
CA TYR A 157 -4.78 -5.31 -6.87
C TYR A 157 -5.93 -5.72 -7.80
N SER A 158 -6.52 -6.88 -7.53
CA SER A 158 -7.58 -7.50 -8.33
C SER A 158 -8.90 -6.74 -8.32
N GLY A 159 -9.68 -6.89 -9.41
CA GLY A 159 -10.99 -6.23 -9.57
C GLY A 159 -12.11 -6.71 -8.64
N ASN A 160 -11.86 -7.68 -7.77
CA ASN A 160 -12.80 -8.11 -6.72
C ASN A 160 -12.53 -7.44 -5.36
N ARG A 161 -11.52 -6.56 -5.25
CA ARG A 161 -11.24 -5.76 -4.05
C ARG A 161 -11.22 -4.27 -4.38
N SER A 162 -11.73 -3.43 -3.48
CA SER A 162 -11.66 -1.98 -3.62
C SER A 162 -10.42 -1.43 -2.94
N ALA A 163 -9.89 -0.31 -3.43
CA ALA A 163 -8.78 0.40 -2.78
C ALA A 163 -9.10 0.73 -1.31
N ASP A 164 -10.33 1.17 -1.02
CA ASP A 164 -10.81 1.42 0.35
C ASP A 164 -10.70 0.18 1.26
N SER A 165 -11.17 -0.98 0.80
CA SER A 165 -11.11 -2.22 1.59
C SER A 165 -9.67 -2.67 1.85
N VAL A 166 -8.80 -2.51 0.87
CA VAL A 166 -7.37 -2.86 0.96
C VAL A 166 -6.66 -1.91 1.92
N ALA A 167 -6.87 -0.59 1.76
CA ALA A 167 -6.32 0.43 2.65
C ALA A 167 -6.75 0.23 4.10
N ARG A 168 -8.04 -0.04 4.36
CA ARG A 168 -8.55 -0.30 5.71
C ARG A 168 -7.91 -1.53 6.33
N ALA A 169 -7.79 -2.61 5.57
CA ALA A 169 -7.15 -3.84 6.05
C ALA A 169 -5.69 -3.58 6.47
N MET A 170 -4.94 -2.78 5.71
CA MET A 170 -3.54 -2.48 6.01
C MET A 170 -3.37 -1.48 7.15
N LEU A 171 -4.18 -0.42 7.22
CA LEU A 171 -4.04 0.58 8.28
C LEU A 171 -4.70 0.15 9.59
N LYS A 172 -5.92 -0.40 9.53
CA LYS A 172 -6.74 -0.70 10.73
C LYS A 172 -6.81 -2.18 11.10
N GLY A 173 -6.29 -3.06 10.25
CA GLY A 173 -6.37 -4.51 10.42
C GLY A 173 -7.69 -5.09 9.91
N VAL A 174 -7.86 -6.41 10.05
CA VAL A 174 -9.10 -7.10 9.69
C VAL A 174 -9.71 -7.68 10.95
N ARG A 175 -11.01 -7.48 11.16
CA ARG A 175 -11.76 -8.06 12.27
C ARG A 175 -12.74 -9.12 11.80
N ARG A 176 -13.04 -10.08 12.67
CA ARG A 176 -14.12 -11.04 12.45
C ARG A 176 -15.47 -10.35 12.59
N LYS A 177 -16.52 -10.95 12.01
CA LYS A 177 -17.89 -10.51 12.27
C LYS A 177 -18.16 -10.58 13.79
N PRO A 178 -18.70 -9.53 14.42
CA PRO A 178 -18.97 -9.57 15.85
C PRO A 178 -20.00 -10.66 16.17
N SER A 179 -19.77 -11.42 17.24
CA SER A 179 -20.71 -12.41 17.76
C SER A 179 -22.02 -11.76 18.22
N LYS A 180 -23.09 -12.55 18.39
CA LYS A 180 -24.39 -12.01 18.86
C LYS A 180 -24.25 -11.19 20.16
N LYS A 181 -23.44 -11.68 21.11
CA LYS A 181 -23.16 -11.00 22.38
C LYS A 181 -22.38 -9.69 22.17
N GLN A 182 -21.36 -9.70 21.31
CA GLN A 182 -20.61 -8.48 20.97
C GLN A 182 -21.50 -7.44 20.30
N ARG A 183 -22.37 -7.83 19.36
CA ARG A 183 -23.34 -6.92 18.72
C ARG A 183 -24.30 -6.29 19.73
N GLN A 184 -24.83 -7.09 20.66
CA GLN A 184 -25.71 -6.60 21.73
C GLN A 184 -25.01 -5.56 22.62
N ASN A 185 -23.70 -5.69 22.80
CA ASN A 185 -22.89 -4.80 23.63
C ASN A 185 -22.19 -3.69 22.83
N ASN A 186 -22.52 -3.52 21.54
CA ASN A 186 -21.85 -2.61 20.61
C ASN A 186 -20.31 -2.76 20.58
N GLN A 187 -19.82 -3.99 20.77
CA GLN A 187 -18.40 -4.32 20.73
C GLN A 187 -17.98 -4.79 19.33
N PRO A 188 -16.79 -4.39 18.87
CA PRO A 188 -16.25 -4.89 17.61
C PRO A 188 -15.94 -6.39 17.71
N GLY A 189 -15.87 -7.06 16.56
CA GLY A 189 -15.42 -8.44 16.52
C GLY A 189 -13.92 -8.57 16.75
N ASP A 190 -13.48 -9.79 17.03
CA ASP A 190 -12.10 -10.09 17.37
C ASP A 190 -11.15 -9.79 16.20
N LEU A 191 -9.95 -9.34 16.51
CA LEU A 191 -8.94 -9.04 15.50
C LEU A 191 -8.48 -10.35 14.83
N LYS A 192 -8.58 -10.39 13.49
CA LYS A 192 -8.11 -11.50 12.66
C LYS A 192 -6.68 -11.28 12.18
N SER A 193 -6.36 -10.05 11.78
CA SER A 193 -5.01 -9.63 11.40
C SER A 193 -4.75 -8.20 11.83
N ARG A 194 -3.51 -7.91 12.20
CA ARG A 194 -3.06 -6.56 12.57
C ARG A 194 -2.89 -5.70 11.32
N GLY A 195 -3.23 -4.43 11.46
CA GLY A 195 -2.80 -3.36 10.56
C GLY A 195 -1.84 -2.41 11.28
N LEU A 196 -1.46 -1.33 10.59
CA LEU A 196 -0.50 -0.36 11.08
C LEU A 196 -0.86 0.21 12.45
N THR A 197 -2.14 0.53 12.72
CA THR A 197 -2.58 1.05 14.02
C THR A 197 -2.18 0.11 15.15
N GLN A 198 -2.41 -1.20 15.00
CA GLN A 198 -2.06 -2.15 16.06
C GLN A 198 -0.55 -2.32 16.19
N LEU A 199 0.19 -2.34 15.07
CA LEU A 199 1.65 -2.43 15.11
C LEU A 199 2.28 -1.20 15.80
N TRP A 200 1.70 -0.01 15.59
CA TRP A 200 2.12 1.22 16.22
C TRP A 200 1.84 1.23 17.73
N ASP A 201 0.63 0.82 18.14
CA ASP A 201 0.25 0.76 19.56
C ASP A 201 1.10 -0.27 20.34
N GLU A 202 1.49 -1.37 19.69
CA GLU A 202 2.31 -2.43 20.29
C GLU A 202 3.77 -1.99 20.48
N ASP A 203 4.41 -1.46 19.42
CA ASP A 203 5.82 -1.09 19.44
C ASP A 203 6.16 -0.03 18.37
N HIS A 204 5.72 1.22 18.62
CA HIS A 204 6.04 2.36 17.75
C HIS A 204 7.54 2.59 17.57
N ARG A 205 8.37 2.19 18.55
CA ARG A 205 9.83 2.35 18.46
C ARG A 205 10.40 1.43 17.39
N LYS A 206 10.09 0.13 17.46
CA LYS A 206 10.50 -0.84 16.43
C LYS A 206 9.97 -0.45 15.06
N LEU A 207 8.71 -0.02 14.99
CA LEU A 207 8.10 0.40 13.73
C LEU A 207 8.75 1.66 13.15
N THR A 208 9.33 2.53 13.98
CA THR A 208 10.08 3.72 13.54
C THR A 208 11.51 3.38 13.12
N GLU A 209 12.18 2.46 13.82
CA GLU A 209 13.57 2.07 13.54
C GLU A 209 13.70 1.17 12.30
N ASP A 210 12.72 0.30 12.05
CA ASP A 210 12.74 -0.65 10.93
C ASP A 210 11.34 -0.85 10.29
N PRO A 211 10.69 0.23 9.80
CA PRO A 211 9.31 0.19 9.32
C PRO A 211 9.09 -0.80 8.17
N LEU A 212 10.09 -0.94 7.31
CA LEU A 212 9.98 -1.72 6.08
C LEU A 212 10.03 -3.23 6.34
N ASN A 213 10.52 -3.68 7.50
CA ASN A 213 10.63 -5.11 7.83
C ASN A 213 9.69 -5.57 8.96
N VAL A 214 8.76 -4.73 9.41
CA VAL A 214 7.65 -5.18 10.27
C VAL A 214 6.61 -5.91 9.42
N LEU A 215 6.63 -7.25 9.49
CA LEU A 215 5.73 -8.12 8.75
C LEU A 215 4.54 -8.58 9.60
N THR A 216 3.38 -8.73 8.97
CA THR A 216 2.20 -9.36 9.56
C THR A 216 1.41 -10.08 8.47
N PRO A 217 0.63 -11.13 8.81
CA PRO A 217 -0.36 -11.65 7.89
C PRO A 217 -1.32 -10.54 7.46
N ILE A 218 -1.50 -10.33 6.15
CA ILE A 218 -2.43 -9.32 5.61
C ILE A 218 -3.57 -9.97 4.82
N GLY A 219 -4.80 -9.53 5.07
CA GLY A 219 -5.99 -10.01 4.36
C GLY A 219 -6.19 -9.37 2.98
N GLY A 220 -5.55 -8.23 2.73
CA GLY A 220 -5.58 -7.48 1.48
C GLY A 220 -4.32 -6.65 1.33
N SER A 221 -3.86 -6.50 0.10
CA SER A 221 -2.58 -5.88 -0.28
C SER A 221 -2.76 -5.05 -1.54
N PHE A 222 -1.91 -4.02 -1.69
CA PHE A 222 -1.74 -3.37 -2.98
C PHE A 222 -0.78 -4.14 -3.90
N ASN A 223 -0.12 -5.19 -3.39
CA ASN A 223 0.83 -6.08 -4.09
C ASN A 223 2.15 -5.40 -4.49
N PHE A 224 2.58 -4.42 -3.70
CA PHE A 224 3.87 -3.77 -3.88
C PHE A 224 5.01 -4.47 -3.14
N ASP A 225 4.73 -5.28 -2.12
CA ASP A 225 5.78 -6.02 -1.42
C ASP A 225 5.94 -7.43 -2.03
N PRO A 226 7.05 -7.75 -2.71
CA PRO A 226 7.28 -9.07 -3.28
C PRO A 226 7.30 -10.19 -2.23
N ARG A 227 7.57 -9.87 -0.95
CA ARG A 227 7.53 -10.86 0.15
C ARG A 227 6.12 -11.38 0.42
N GLY A 228 5.11 -10.54 0.18
CA GLY A 228 3.70 -10.88 0.31
C GLY A 228 3.15 -11.74 -0.83
N THR A 229 4.00 -12.11 -1.79
CA THR A 229 3.60 -12.83 -2.99
C THR A 229 3.85 -14.32 -2.85
N TRP A 230 3.03 -15.13 -3.50
CA TRP A 230 3.24 -16.56 -3.62
C TRP A 230 3.00 -16.97 -5.06
N THR A 231 3.85 -17.86 -5.56
CA THR A 231 3.71 -18.47 -6.87
C THR A 231 3.34 -19.93 -6.65
N ALA A 232 2.23 -20.38 -7.26
CA ALA A 232 1.92 -21.80 -7.30
C ALA A 232 3.03 -22.51 -8.08
N ILE A 233 3.74 -23.43 -7.43
CA ILE A 233 4.70 -24.33 -8.09
C ILE A 233 4.06 -25.66 -8.47
N ASP A 234 2.72 -25.72 -8.50
CA ASP A 234 1.91 -26.91 -8.76
C ASP A 234 2.23 -28.13 -7.88
N ALA A 235 2.83 -27.90 -6.70
CA ALA A 235 3.17 -28.92 -5.71
C ALA A 235 2.00 -29.28 -4.77
N GLY A 236 0.76 -28.90 -5.11
CA GLY A 236 -0.43 -29.18 -4.31
C GLY A 236 -0.57 -28.37 -3.02
N TYR A 237 0.13 -27.23 -2.90
CA TYR A 237 0.07 -26.34 -1.73
C TYR A 237 -0.59 -24.99 -2.08
N SER A 238 -1.60 -24.61 -1.31
CA SER A 238 -2.32 -23.34 -1.43
C SER A 238 -2.37 -22.66 -0.06
N PRO A 239 -1.75 -21.48 0.12
CA PRO A 239 -1.83 -20.74 1.39
C PRO A 239 -3.26 -20.42 1.81
N ASN A 240 -4.18 -20.27 0.86
CA ASN A 240 -5.59 -19.99 1.15
C ASN A 240 -6.26 -21.12 1.92
N ASP A 241 -5.93 -22.36 1.60
CA ASP A 241 -6.54 -23.57 2.19
C ASP A 241 -5.93 -23.92 3.56
N GLN A 242 -4.86 -23.20 3.94
CA GLN A 242 -4.07 -23.46 5.15
C GLN A 242 -4.19 -22.32 6.18
N LYS A 243 -5.12 -21.38 5.97
CA LYS A 243 -5.51 -20.35 6.94
C LYS A 243 -6.16 -21.01 8.18
N PRO A 244 -5.97 -20.48 9.39
CA PRO A 244 -5.22 -19.27 9.73
C PRO A 244 -3.72 -19.46 9.97
N LYS A 245 -3.20 -20.70 9.91
CA LYS A 245 -1.84 -21.03 10.38
C LYS A 245 -0.72 -20.61 9.42
N HIS A 246 -1.02 -20.46 8.13
CA HIS A 246 -0.05 -20.14 7.08
C HIS A 246 -0.43 -18.87 6.30
N GLY A 247 -0.66 -17.77 7.03
CA GLY A 247 -0.88 -16.46 6.40
C GLY A 247 0.38 -15.99 5.69
N VAL A 248 0.25 -15.51 4.45
CA VAL A 248 1.36 -14.86 3.75
C VAL A 248 1.62 -13.51 4.43
N GLU A 249 2.85 -13.29 4.85
CA GLU A 249 3.25 -12.09 5.57
C GLU A 249 3.79 -11.03 4.62
N SER A 250 3.47 -9.77 4.90
CA SER A 250 3.95 -8.61 4.17
C SER A 250 3.97 -7.40 5.10
N SER A 251 4.69 -6.34 4.73
CA SER A 251 4.70 -5.10 5.49
C SER A 251 3.54 -4.19 5.05
N PRO A 252 2.56 -3.88 5.94
CA PRO A 252 1.51 -2.91 5.61
C PRO A 252 2.10 -1.51 5.38
N VAL A 253 3.26 -1.20 5.95
CA VAL A 253 3.99 0.04 5.69
C VAL A 253 4.48 0.08 4.25
N VAL A 254 5.16 -0.99 3.80
CA VAL A 254 5.66 -1.10 2.42
C VAL A 254 4.51 -0.99 1.43
N GLU A 255 3.45 -1.79 1.62
CA GLU A 255 2.31 -1.82 0.71
C GLU A 255 1.63 -0.45 0.57
N PHE A 256 1.36 0.23 1.69
CA PHE A 256 0.63 1.49 1.69
C PHE A 256 1.51 2.66 1.22
N LEU A 257 2.74 2.78 1.72
CA LEU A 257 3.62 3.88 1.33
C LEU A 257 4.17 3.69 -0.09
N ALA A 258 4.31 2.48 -0.61
CA ALA A 258 4.61 2.30 -2.03
C ALA A 258 3.50 2.86 -2.91
N ALA A 259 2.24 2.63 -2.54
CA ALA A 259 1.10 3.20 -3.25
C ALA A 259 1.10 4.74 -3.18
N TRP A 260 1.46 5.33 -2.03
CA TRP A 260 1.63 6.78 -1.90
C TRP A 260 2.82 7.30 -2.71
N GLY A 261 3.99 6.69 -2.62
CA GLY A 261 5.18 7.12 -3.35
C GLY A 261 4.99 7.12 -4.86
N LEU A 262 4.15 6.21 -5.37
CA LEU A 262 3.79 6.17 -6.78
C LEU A 262 2.62 7.09 -7.15
N GLU A 263 2.13 7.96 -6.27
CA GLU A 263 1.05 8.89 -6.64
C GLU A 263 1.52 9.89 -7.71
N HIS A 264 2.69 10.49 -7.48
CA HIS A 264 3.29 11.51 -8.36
C HIS A 264 4.54 11.06 -9.10
N ALA A 265 4.97 9.81 -8.89
CA ALA A 265 6.02 9.17 -9.65
C ALA A 265 5.50 7.95 -10.39
N ARG A 266 6.14 7.61 -11.51
CA ARG A 266 5.86 6.37 -12.23
C ARG A 266 7.20 5.74 -12.63
N PRO A 267 7.48 4.50 -12.20
CA PRO A 267 8.65 3.80 -12.67
C PRO A 267 8.50 3.53 -14.18
N LYS A 268 9.63 3.34 -14.87
CA LYS A 268 9.65 3.27 -16.33
C LYS A 268 9.34 1.84 -16.78
N LEU A 269 8.21 1.64 -17.45
CA LEU A 269 8.01 0.44 -18.27
C LEU A 269 8.89 0.54 -19.52
N PHE A 270 9.73 -0.47 -19.75
CA PHE A 270 10.66 -0.47 -20.89
C PHE A 270 10.53 -1.69 -21.80
N ARG A 271 9.85 -2.76 -21.33
CA ARG A 271 9.40 -3.92 -22.11
C ARG A 271 8.07 -4.42 -21.54
N ASP A 272 7.44 -5.38 -22.21
CA ASP A 272 6.23 -6.02 -21.71
C ASP A 272 6.45 -6.53 -20.28
N ARG A 273 5.64 -6.00 -19.34
CA ARG A 273 5.69 -6.31 -17.90
C ARG A 273 7.04 -6.06 -17.21
N GLN A 274 8.03 -5.45 -17.85
CA GLN A 274 9.31 -5.12 -17.22
C GLN A 274 9.36 -3.65 -16.84
N VAL A 275 9.60 -3.42 -15.56
CA VAL A 275 9.58 -2.11 -14.92
C VAL A 275 10.96 -1.82 -14.39
N ARG A 276 11.47 -0.61 -14.63
CA ARG A 276 12.76 -0.13 -14.14
C ARG A 276 12.57 1.02 -13.16
N TYR A 277 13.38 1.03 -12.11
CA TYR A 277 13.55 2.16 -11.21
C TYR A 277 15.03 2.42 -10.95
N ALA A 278 15.32 3.56 -10.36
CA ALA A 278 16.65 3.93 -9.92
C ALA A 278 16.62 4.37 -8.46
N ALA A 279 17.61 3.93 -7.71
CA ALA A 279 17.95 4.49 -6.42
C ALA A 279 18.96 5.64 -6.68
N TRP A 280 18.81 6.79 -6.01
CA TRP A 280 19.68 7.96 -6.14
C TRP A 280 20.48 8.24 -4.86
N GLY A 281 21.74 8.65 -5.01
CA GLY A 281 22.74 8.61 -3.93
C GLY A 281 22.92 9.93 -3.15
N MET A 282 21.91 10.80 -3.17
CA MET A 282 21.96 12.08 -2.45
C MET A 282 20.56 12.49 -2.00
N VAL A 283 20.45 13.36 -1.01
CA VAL A 283 19.13 13.87 -0.60
C VAL A 283 18.56 14.80 -1.67
N LEU A 284 17.30 14.57 -2.04
CA LEU A 284 16.55 15.32 -3.04
C LEU A 284 15.16 15.68 -2.51
N SER A 285 14.63 16.83 -2.91
CA SER A 285 13.22 17.16 -2.70
C SER A 285 12.29 16.20 -3.46
N PRO A 286 11.01 16.07 -3.07
CA PRO A 286 10.07 15.14 -3.71
C PRO A 286 10.01 15.30 -5.23
N ILE A 287 9.98 16.54 -5.73
CA ILE A 287 9.91 16.83 -7.17
C ILE A 287 11.10 16.24 -7.92
N LEU A 288 12.31 16.36 -7.37
CA LEU A 288 13.51 15.80 -7.98
C LEU A 288 13.59 14.29 -7.81
N ALA A 289 13.19 13.77 -6.65
CA ALA A 289 13.13 12.33 -6.36
C ALA A 289 12.20 11.57 -7.31
N ARG A 290 11.02 12.13 -7.65
CA ARG A 290 10.09 11.56 -8.65
C ARG A 290 10.76 11.32 -10.00
N VAL A 291 11.59 12.28 -10.45
CA VAL A 291 12.33 12.17 -11.71
C VAL A 291 13.54 11.25 -11.56
N ALA A 292 14.24 11.33 -10.43
CA ALA A 292 15.39 10.47 -10.10
C ALA A 292 15.01 9.00 -10.12
N LEU A 293 13.81 8.63 -9.64
CA LEU A 293 13.26 7.26 -9.68
C LEU A 293 13.29 6.66 -11.10
N THR A 294 13.14 7.47 -12.14
CA THR A 294 13.17 6.99 -13.53
C THR A 294 14.58 6.79 -14.09
N GLY A 295 15.61 7.21 -13.34
CA GLY A 295 17.01 7.19 -13.76
C GLY A 295 17.34 8.18 -14.89
N SER A 296 16.53 9.23 -15.04
CA SER A 296 16.60 10.18 -16.17
C SER A 296 17.41 11.45 -15.89
N ILE A 297 18.02 11.60 -14.70
CA ILE A 297 18.86 12.76 -14.35
C ILE A 297 20.33 12.37 -14.58
N PRO A 298 21.00 12.86 -15.63
CA PRO A 298 22.33 12.36 -16.02
C PRO A 298 23.44 12.63 -15.01
N SER A 299 23.32 13.69 -14.21
CA SER A 299 24.33 14.13 -13.25
C SER A 299 24.22 13.47 -11.87
N LEU A 300 23.19 12.64 -11.64
CA LEU A 300 23.03 11.93 -10.38
C LEU A 300 23.75 10.59 -10.40
N SER A 301 24.49 10.32 -9.33
CA SER A 301 24.93 8.96 -9.00
C SER A 301 23.69 8.11 -8.69
N ILE A 302 23.44 7.12 -9.54
CA ILE A 302 22.28 6.23 -9.43
C ILE A 302 22.67 4.77 -9.63
N ARG A 303 21.95 3.87 -8.96
CA ARG A 303 21.93 2.44 -9.24
C ARG A 303 20.58 2.11 -9.88
N ARG A 304 20.58 1.30 -10.93
CA ARG A 304 19.36 0.98 -11.71
C ARG A 304 18.97 -0.45 -11.47
N PHE A 305 17.67 -0.67 -11.30
CA PHE A 305 17.11 -1.97 -11.02
C PHE A 305 15.89 -2.20 -11.90
N HIS A 306 15.66 -3.45 -12.27
CA HIS A 306 14.45 -3.83 -13.00
C HIS A 306 13.78 -5.03 -12.36
N PHE A 307 12.45 -5.09 -12.44
CA PHE A 307 11.65 -6.20 -11.97
C PHE A 307 10.55 -6.53 -12.98
N VAL A 308 9.89 -7.67 -12.77
CA VAL A 308 8.79 -8.12 -13.62
C VAL A 308 7.47 -7.96 -12.86
N LEU A 309 6.45 -7.48 -13.56
CA LEU A 309 5.07 -7.55 -13.09
C LEU A 309 4.61 -9.00 -13.25
N GLY A 310 4.65 -9.78 -12.17
CA GLY A 310 4.22 -11.18 -12.13
C GLY A 310 2.71 -11.34 -11.96
N SER A 311 2.28 -12.56 -11.67
CA SER A 311 0.89 -12.86 -11.33
C SER A 311 0.83 -13.86 -10.17
N SER A 312 -0.03 -13.57 -9.19
CA SER A 312 -0.37 -14.49 -8.09
C SER A 312 -1.89 -14.65 -8.05
N GLY A 313 -2.37 -15.80 -8.55
CA GLY A 313 -3.79 -15.99 -8.86
C GLY A 313 -4.30 -14.92 -9.83
N LYS A 314 -5.29 -14.12 -9.39
CA LYS A 314 -5.87 -13.01 -10.19
C LYS A 314 -5.19 -11.66 -9.98
N ASN A 315 -4.16 -11.59 -9.13
CA ASN A 315 -3.46 -10.36 -8.80
C ASN A 315 -2.25 -10.17 -9.70
N LYS A 316 -1.99 -8.93 -10.12
CA LYS A 316 -0.64 -8.54 -10.57
C LYS A 316 0.21 -8.34 -9.31
N ILE A 317 1.47 -8.72 -9.39
CA ILE A 317 2.42 -8.58 -8.28
C ILE A 317 3.73 -8.00 -8.81
N VAL A 318 4.53 -7.39 -7.94
CA VAL A 318 5.92 -7.10 -8.25
C VAL A 318 6.80 -8.30 -7.84
N THR A 319 7.88 -8.56 -8.57
CA THR A 319 8.93 -9.49 -8.14
C THR A 319 10.05 -8.74 -7.43
N PHE A 320 10.95 -9.47 -6.78
CA PHE A 320 12.27 -8.91 -6.49
C PHE A 320 12.93 -8.43 -7.80
N ALA A 321 13.71 -7.37 -7.68
CA ALA A 321 14.42 -6.77 -8.79
C ALA A 321 15.78 -7.42 -9.01
N GLU A 322 16.34 -7.17 -10.17
CA GLU A 322 17.74 -7.41 -10.53
C GLU A 322 18.39 -6.06 -10.82
N GLU A 323 19.67 -5.91 -10.48
CA GLU A 323 20.43 -4.70 -10.80
C GLU A 323 20.85 -4.73 -12.28
N ASP A 324 20.68 -3.60 -12.98
CA ASP A 324 21.17 -3.43 -14.33
C ASP A 324 22.72 -3.34 -14.30
N ILE A 325 23.39 -4.24 -15.01
CA ILE A 325 24.85 -4.24 -15.21
C ILE A 325 25.26 -3.18 -16.24
#